data_AF-A0A1F6V054-F1
#
_entry.id   AF-A0A1F6V054-F1
#
_cell.length_a   1.000
_cell.length_b   1.000
_cell.length_c   1.000
_cell.angle_alpha   90.00
_cell.angle_beta   90.00
_cell.angle_gamma   90.00
#
_symmetry.space_group_name_H-M   'P 1'
#
loop_
_entity.id
_entity.type
_entity.pdbx_description
1 polymer ?
#
loop_
_entity_poly.entity_id
_entity_poly.type
_entity_poly.pdbx_seq_one_letter_code
_entity_poly.pdbx_strand_id
1 'polypeptide(L)'
;MASGNLNWYGDIQCFDGEPQRPRSESDLIEILRDTTRFPSPIRPMGSRHSVTPCMAARATTGDRWGTAVDMREFRGPLRVDREAGTVTAPAGLTFFEAAHEFAMPTACSFASTPNSAR
;
A
#
# COMPACT_ATOMS: atom_id res chain seq x y z
N MET A 1 -6.76 8.52 20.26
CA MET A 1 -6.72 9.78 19.50
C MET A 1 -5.47 9.78 18.62
N ALA A 2 -5.62 9.45 17.35
CA ALA A 2 -4.65 9.73 16.28
C ALA A 2 -5.47 10.01 15.00
N SER A 3 -6.48 10.86 15.15
CA SER A 3 -7.34 11.34 14.06
C SER A 3 -6.67 12.57 13.50
N GLY A 4 -5.58 12.35 12.76
CA GLY A 4 -4.79 13.41 12.18
C GLY A 4 -4.11 12.93 10.92
N ASN A 5 -3.89 13.89 10.03
CA ASN A 5 -3.06 13.77 8.84
C ASN A 5 -1.55 13.74 9.15
N LEU A 6 -1.16 13.54 10.42
CA LEU A 6 0.23 13.46 10.87
C LEU A 6 0.78 12.02 10.78
N ASN A 7 2.10 11.88 10.86
CA ASN A 7 2.74 10.58 11.10
C ASN A 7 2.47 10.11 12.54
N TRP A 8 2.88 8.87 12.84
CA TRP A 8 2.75 8.28 14.16
C TRP A 8 3.46 9.09 15.26
N TYR A 9 4.61 9.69 14.96
CA TYR A 9 5.36 10.49 15.93
C TYR A 9 4.72 11.87 16.19
N GLY A 10 3.93 12.38 15.25
CA GLY A 10 3.16 13.62 15.38
C GLY A 10 3.86 14.88 14.88
N ASP A 11 4.98 14.77 14.17
CA ASP A 11 5.79 15.90 13.70
C ASP A 11 5.74 16.12 12.17
N ILE A 12 5.31 15.12 11.40
CA ILE A 12 5.23 15.20 9.94
C ILE A 12 3.77 15.18 9.50
N GLN A 13 3.30 16.29 8.93
CA GLN A 13 2.03 16.31 8.21
C GLN A 13 2.18 15.55 6.89
N CYS A 14 1.46 14.44 6.78
CA CYS A 14 1.50 13.51 5.66
C CYS A 14 0.62 13.96 4.49
N PHE A 15 -0.53 14.59 4.74
CA PHE A 15 -1.45 15.03 3.69
C PHE A 15 -2.39 16.14 4.15
N ASP A 16 -3.18 16.66 3.23
CA ASP A 16 -4.33 17.53 3.50
C ASP A 16 -5.57 16.97 2.77
N GLY A 17 -6.75 17.13 3.36
CA GLY A 17 -7.99 16.52 2.87
C GLY A 17 -8.11 15.00 3.11
N GLU A 18 -8.90 14.32 2.28
CA GLU A 18 -9.18 12.88 2.40
C GLU A 18 -8.24 12.05 1.50
N PRO A 19 -7.54 11.03 2.06
CA PRO A 19 -6.73 10.13 1.26
C PRO A 19 -7.59 9.22 0.39
N GLN A 20 -7.08 8.88 -0.79
CA GLN A 20 -7.70 7.91 -1.69
C GLN A 20 -7.42 6.49 -1.20
N ARG A 21 -8.41 5.61 -1.27
CA ARG A 21 -8.37 4.24 -0.71
C ARG A 21 -8.62 3.20 -1.80
N PRO A 22 -7.66 2.95 -2.71
CA PRO A 22 -7.84 1.96 -3.77
C PRO A 22 -7.94 0.56 -3.18
N ARG A 23 -8.85 -0.25 -3.73
CA ARG A 23 -9.06 -1.65 -3.36
C ARG A 23 -8.54 -2.62 -4.41
N SER A 24 -8.25 -2.11 -5.60
CA SER A 24 -7.76 -2.90 -6.74
C SER A 24 -6.67 -2.18 -7.52
N GLU A 25 -5.93 -2.92 -8.34
CA GLU A 25 -4.98 -2.34 -9.30
C GLU A 25 -5.66 -1.35 -10.25
N SER A 26 -6.88 -1.65 -10.68
CA SER A 26 -7.65 -0.76 -11.55
C SER A 26 -7.94 0.59 -10.90
N ASP A 27 -8.32 0.60 -9.61
CA ASP A 27 -8.55 1.85 -8.86
C ASP A 27 -7.27 2.67 -8.77
N LEU A 28 -6.15 1.99 -8.49
CA LEU A 28 -4.85 2.65 -8.42
C LEU A 28 -4.44 3.22 -9.78
N ILE A 29 -4.67 2.48 -10.87
CA ILE A 29 -4.41 2.95 -12.24
C ILE A 29 -5.28 4.16 -12.58
N GLU A 30 -6.56 4.18 -12.17
CA GLU A 30 -7.43 5.34 -12.36
C GLU A 30 -6.86 6.58 -11.64
N ILE A 31 -6.46 6.43 -10.37
CA ILE A 31 -5.82 7.50 -9.59
C ILE A 31 -4.57 8.04 -10.30
N LEU A 32 -3.74 7.15 -10.83
CA LEU A 32 -2.50 7.54 -11.49
C LEU A 32 -2.72 8.20 -12.87
N ARG A 33 -3.85 7.94 -13.53
CA ARG A 33 -4.15 8.46 -14.87
C ARG A 33 -4.86 9.81 -14.85
N ASP A 34 -5.76 10.04 -13.89
CA ASP A 34 -6.47 11.33 -13.79
C ASP A 34 -5.63 12.35 -13.01
N THR A 35 -4.63 12.91 -13.69
CA THR A 35 -3.72 13.92 -13.10
C THR A 35 -4.41 15.25 -12.77
N THR A 36 -5.61 15.48 -13.31
CA THR A 36 -6.41 16.68 -13.03
C THR A 36 -7.06 16.56 -11.66
N ARG A 37 -7.66 15.39 -11.39
CA ARG A 37 -8.31 15.08 -10.11
C ARG A 37 -7.31 14.70 -9.02
N PHE A 38 -6.22 14.03 -9.39
CA PHE A 38 -5.21 13.50 -8.48
C PHE A 38 -3.84 14.13 -8.78
N PRO A 39 -3.58 15.34 -8.25
CA PRO A 39 -2.34 16.04 -8.53
C PRO A 39 -1.13 15.36 -7.89
N SER A 40 0.02 15.53 -8.53
CA SER A 40 1.31 15.11 -7.98
C SER A 40 1.79 16.01 -6.82
N PRO A 41 2.63 15.49 -5.91
CA PRO A 41 3.12 14.11 -5.86
C PRO A 41 2.05 13.12 -5.37
N ILE A 42 1.99 11.94 -5.98
CA ILE A 42 1.14 10.85 -5.51
C ILE A 42 1.98 10.00 -4.55
N ARG A 43 1.53 9.83 -3.30
CA ARG A 43 2.29 9.12 -2.27
C ARG A 43 1.49 7.98 -1.67
N PRO A 44 1.98 6.73 -1.75
CA PRO A 44 1.38 5.62 -1.03
C PRO A 44 1.65 5.76 0.47
N MET A 45 0.66 5.41 1.27
CA MET A 45 0.68 5.49 2.72
C MET A 45 0.20 4.16 3.30
N GLY A 46 0.96 3.66 4.27
CA GLY A 46 0.54 2.56 5.14
C GLY A 46 0.24 3.09 6.54
N SER A 47 0.82 2.46 7.56
CA SER A 47 0.61 2.79 8.97
C SER A 47 1.23 4.12 9.44
N ARG A 48 1.91 4.88 8.56
CA ARG A 48 2.50 6.19 8.85
C ARG A 48 3.51 6.22 10.00
N HIS A 49 4.28 5.15 10.19
CA HIS A 49 5.32 5.06 11.22
C HIS A 49 6.68 5.68 10.85
N SER A 50 6.87 6.14 9.61
CA SER A 50 8.13 6.74 9.20
C SER A 50 8.37 8.07 9.93
N VAL A 51 9.60 8.25 10.44
CA VAL A 51 10.13 9.53 10.93
C VAL A 51 10.82 10.33 9.82
N THR A 52 10.85 9.81 8.60
CA THR A 52 11.25 10.55 7.40
C THR A 52 10.00 10.95 6.62
N PRO A 53 9.96 12.14 5.97
CA PRO A 53 8.78 12.65 5.28
C PRO A 53 8.53 11.98 3.91
N CYS A 54 8.98 10.73 3.73
CA CYS A 54 8.90 10.00 2.46
C CYS A 54 7.45 9.77 1.97
N MET A 55 6.50 9.73 2.90
CA MET A 55 5.08 9.56 2.61
C MET A 55 4.31 10.88 2.56
N ALA A 56 4.95 12.02 2.85
CA ALA A 56 4.27 13.31 2.79
C ALA A 56 3.93 13.66 1.34
N ALA A 57 2.63 13.81 1.05
CA ALA A 57 2.10 14.22 -0.24
C ALA A 57 2.23 15.74 -0.44
N ARG A 58 3.35 16.34 -0.07
CA ARG A 58 3.61 17.78 -0.22
C ARG A 58 4.52 18.03 -1.42
N ALA A 59 4.17 18.99 -2.27
CA ALA A 59 5.00 19.41 -3.39
C ALA A 59 6.34 19.99 -2.91
N THR A 60 7.38 19.83 -3.73
CA THR A 60 8.73 20.34 -3.43
C THR A 60 8.80 21.87 -3.39
N THR A 61 7.86 22.55 -4.05
CA THR A 61 7.78 24.01 -4.13
C THR A 61 6.89 24.65 -3.06
N GLY A 62 6.71 23.99 -1.91
CA GLY A 62 6.33 24.63 -0.65
C GLY A 62 4.88 24.49 -0.21
N ASP A 63 3.90 24.85 -1.05
CA ASP A 63 2.57 25.20 -0.52
C ASP A 63 1.40 24.41 -1.12
N ARG A 64 1.69 23.35 -1.89
CA ARG A 64 0.66 22.54 -2.53
C ARG A 64 0.72 21.09 -2.06
N TRP A 65 -0.45 20.52 -1.80
CA TRP A 65 -0.64 19.10 -1.57
C TRP A 65 -0.91 18.37 -2.88
N GLY A 66 -0.30 17.20 -3.01
CA GLY A 66 -0.60 16.19 -4.02
C GLY A 66 -1.62 15.20 -3.48
N THR A 67 -1.53 13.95 -3.96
CA THR A 67 -2.51 12.92 -3.66
C THR A 67 -1.96 11.93 -2.64
N ALA A 68 -2.64 11.82 -1.51
CA ALA A 68 -2.41 10.78 -0.54
C ALA A 68 -3.17 9.50 -0.93
N VAL A 69 -2.48 8.36 -0.96
CA VAL A 69 -3.08 7.07 -1.29
C VAL A 69 -2.89 6.11 -0.12
N ASP A 70 -3.96 5.85 0.62
CA ASP A 70 -3.96 4.90 1.73
C ASP A 70 -4.12 3.46 1.21
N MET A 71 -3.01 2.72 1.24
CA MET A 71 -2.92 1.37 0.68
C MET A 71 -3.50 0.31 1.61
N ARG A 72 -3.98 0.65 2.81
CA ARG A 72 -4.46 -0.33 3.80
C ARG A 72 -5.75 -1.06 3.38
N GLU A 73 -6.42 -0.62 2.32
CA GLU A 73 -7.53 -1.36 1.71
C GLU A 73 -7.12 -2.10 0.43
N PHE A 74 -5.90 -1.89 -0.05
CA PHE A 74 -5.33 -2.61 -1.19
C PHE A 74 -4.97 -4.03 -0.74
N ARG A 75 -5.89 -4.95 -0.97
CA ARG A 75 -5.87 -6.33 -0.45
C ARG A 75 -5.90 -7.33 -1.60
N GLY A 76 -5.48 -8.55 -1.31
CA GLY A 76 -5.35 -9.62 -2.29
C GLY A 76 -4.71 -10.87 -1.66
N PRO A 77 -4.59 -11.96 -2.43
CA PRO A 77 -3.97 -13.18 -1.93
C PRO A 77 -2.46 -12.99 -1.74
N LEU A 78 -1.93 -13.54 -0.64
CA LEU A 78 -0.51 -13.76 -0.47
C LEU A 78 -0.14 -15.08 -1.15
N ARG A 79 0.92 -15.09 -1.97
CA ARG A 79 1.42 -16.27 -2.66
C ARG A 79 2.83 -16.58 -2.19
N VAL A 80 3.05 -17.80 -1.73
CA VAL A 80 4.37 -18.29 -1.29
C VAL A 80 4.88 -19.26 -2.32
N ASP A 81 6.02 -18.96 -2.94
CA ASP A 81 6.79 -19.91 -3.72
C ASP A 81 7.91 -20.47 -2.83
N ARG A 82 7.73 -21.72 -2.40
CA ARG A 82 8.67 -22.40 -1.51
C ARG A 82 9.92 -22.88 -2.22
N GLU A 83 9.82 -23.18 -3.51
CA GLU A 83 10.97 -23.65 -4.29
C GLU A 83 11.90 -22.47 -4.59
N ALA A 84 11.33 -21.33 -4.99
CA ALA A 84 12.07 -20.10 -5.22
C ALA A 84 12.42 -19.33 -3.93
N GLY A 85 11.79 -19.66 -2.80
CA GLY A 85 11.98 -18.94 -1.54
C GLY A 85 11.45 -17.50 -1.58
N THR A 86 10.37 -17.24 -2.31
CA THR A 86 9.81 -15.90 -2.50
C THR A 86 8.36 -15.79 -2.05
N VAL A 87 7.93 -14.57 -1.76
CA VAL A 87 6.54 -14.27 -1.39
C VAL A 87 6.07 -13.08 -2.23
N THR A 88 4.91 -13.24 -2.87
CA THR A 88 4.18 -12.14 -3.51
C THR A 88 3.03 -11.74 -2.59
N ALA A 89 3.00 -10.47 -2.18
CA ALA A 89 2.00 -9.95 -1.25
C ALA A 89 1.44 -8.61 -1.76
N PRO A 90 0.17 -8.29 -1.46
CA PRO A 90 -0.39 -6.98 -1.78
C PRO A 90 0.26 -5.90 -0.90
N ALA A 91 0.47 -4.71 -1.47
CA ALA A 91 1.18 -3.61 -0.81
C ALA A 91 0.52 -3.11 0.49
N GLY A 92 -0.77 -3.41 0.68
CA GLY A 92 -1.48 -3.05 1.91
C GLY A 92 -1.29 -4.01 3.08
N LEU A 93 -0.72 -5.20 2.85
CA LEU A 93 -0.53 -6.23 3.88
C LEU A 93 0.51 -5.75 4.91
N THR A 94 0.23 -5.99 6.18
CA THR A 94 1.21 -5.71 7.24
C THR A 94 2.22 -6.86 7.36
N PHE A 95 3.42 -6.55 7.87
CA PHE A 95 4.41 -7.59 8.17
C PHE A 95 3.92 -8.59 9.23
N PHE A 96 3.03 -8.18 10.14
CA PHE A 96 2.46 -9.08 11.13
C PHE A 96 1.52 -10.10 10.50
N GLU A 97 0.63 -9.66 9.60
CA GLU A 97 -0.24 -10.56 8.83
C GLU A 97 0.60 -11.52 7.97
N ALA A 98 1.62 -11.01 7.26
CA ALA A 98 2.52 -11.84 6.49
C ALA A 98 3.23 -12.91 7.35
N ALA A 99 3.75 -12.51 8.52
CA ALA A 99 4.42 -13.44 9.45
C ALA A 99 3.47 -14.50 9.99
N HIS A 100 2.21 -14.13 10.28
CA HIS A 100 1.18 -15.08 10.71
C HIS A 100 0.90 -16.15 9.65
N GLU A 101 0.78 -15.75 8.38
CA GLU A 101 0.60 -16.68 7.26
C GLU A 101 1.78 -17.65 7.11
N PHE A 102 3.02 -17.19 7.33
CA PHE A 102 4.20 -18.06 7.30
C PHE A 102 4.24 -19.06 8.46
N ALA A 103 3.70 -18.68 9.62
CA ALA A 103 3.70 -19.49 10.83
C ALA A 103 2.60 -20.56 10.84
N MET A 104 1.64 -20.52 9.91
CA MET A 104 0.46 -21.40 9.85
C MET A 104 0.56 -22.34 8.63
N PRO A 105 1.13 -23.56 8.76
CA PRO A 105 1.46 -24.41 7.61
C PRO A 105 0.27 -24.96 6.82
N THR A 106 -0.96 -24.83 7.33
CA THR A 106 -2.11 -25.66 6.93
C THR A 106 -3.21 -24.92 6.14
N ALA A 107 -3.14 -23.60 5.97
CA ALA A 107 -4.19 -22.83 5.28
C ALA A 107 -3.91 -22.57 3.78
N CYS A 108 -2.76 -23.01 3.25
CA CYS A 108 -2.45 -22.92 1.83
C CYS A 108 -3.13 -24.06 1.06
N SER A 109 -4.39 -23.87 0.63
CA SER A 109 -4.98 -24.73 -0.39
C SER A 109 -4.32 -24.39 -1.74
N PHE A 110 -3.39 -25.25 -2.14
CA PHE A 110 -2.71 -25.18 -3.42
C PHE A 110 -3.68 -25.48 -4.56
N ALA A 111 -4.03 -24.47 -5.35
CA ALA A 111 -4.49 -24.68 -6.72
C ALA A 111 -3.24 -24.83 -7.61
N SER A 112 -2.71 -26.05 -7.68
CA SER A 112 -1.76 -26.45 -8.72
C SER A 112 -2.48 -26.34 -10.07
N THR A 113 -2.13 -25.34 -10.88
CA THR A 113 -2.50 -25.36 -12.30
C THR A 113 -1.44 -26.20 -13.03
N PRO A 114 -1.81 -27.28 -13.74
CA PRO A 114 -0.85 -28.04 -14.51
C PRO A 114 -0.32 -27.17 -15.65
N ASN A 115 1.00 -27.07 -15.73
CA ASN A 115 1.72 -26.42 -16.82
C ASN A 115 1.40 -27.16 -18.13
N SER A 116 0.63 -26.52 -19.01
CA SER A 116 0.35 -27.03 -20.36
C SER A 116 1.63 -26.95 -21.17
N ALA A 117 2.24 -28.11 -21.42
CA ALA A 117 3.42 -28.25 -22.27
C ALA A 117 3.19 -27.65 -23.67
N ARG A 118 4.18 -26.91 -24.15
CA ARG A 118 4.47 -26.70 -25.57
C ARG A 118 5.84 -27.29 -25.86
#